data_AF-A0A962D7A1-F1
#
_entry.id   AF-A0A962D7A1-F1
#
_cell.length_a   1.000
_cell.length_b   1.000
_cell.length_c   1.000
_cell.angle_alpha   90.00
_cell.angle_beta   90.00
_cell.angle_gamma   90.00
#
_symmetry.space_group_name_H-M   'P 1'
#
loop_
_entity.id
_entity.type
_entity.pdbx_description
1 polymer ?
#
loop_
_entity_poly.entity_id
_entity_poly.type
_entity_poly.pdbx_seq_one_letter_code
_entity_poly.pdbx_strand_id
1 'polypeptide(L)' 'DGLSTMGPSELAGCEALQSRQYQSSSRDPVHVVRFGDGGGLISYQKPAGEFLHTLNTASGMHRKLRALGIPT' A
#
# COMPACT_ATOMS: atom_id res chain seq x y z
N ASP A 1 10.46 -3.54 14.59
CA ASP A 1 10.52 -3.96 13.16
C ASP A 1 9.45 -3.31 12.29
N GLY A 2 8.32 -2.84 12.83
CA GLY A 2 7.35 -2.01 12.07
C GLY A 2 6.45 -2.79 11.12
N LEU A 3 6.49 -4.13 11.25
CA LEU A 3 5.58 -5.06 10.59
C LEU A 3 4.26 -5.13 11.36
N SER A 4 3.19 -5.44 10.63
CA SER A 4 1.83 -5.55 11.15
C SER A 4 1.14 -6.77 10.58
N THR A 5 0.33 -7.44 11.39
CA THR A 5 -0.57 -8.50 10.93
C THR A 5 -1.87 -7.94 10.34
N MET A 6 -2.20 -6.68 10.62
CA MET A 6 -3.37 -6.03 10.02
C MET A 6 -3.13 -5.76 8.54
N GLY A 7 -4.13 -6.06 7.72
CA GLY A 7 -4.12 -5.76 6.29
C GLY A 7 -4.34 -4.26 6.02
N PRO A 8 -4.07 -3.79 4.79
CA PRO A 8 -4.20 -2.37 4.44
C PRO A 8 -5.64 -1.82 4.55
N SER A 9 -6.67 -2.62 4.20
CA SER A 9 -8.07 -2.20 4.33
C SER A 9 -8.55 -2.14 5.78
N GLU A 10 -8.06 -3.07 6.61
CA GLU A 10 -8.30 -3.08 8.06
C GLU A 10 -7.63 -1.88 8.73
N LEU A 11 -6.35 -1.63 8.41
CA LEU A 11 -5.61 -0.48 8.95
C LEU A 11 -6.20 0.87 8.50
N ALA A 12 -6.76 0.94 7.29
CA ALA A 12 -7.45 2.12 6.79
C ALA A 12 -8.84 2.34 7.43
N GLY A 13 -9.35 1.38 8.22
CA GLY A 13 -10.64 1.47 8.89
C GLY A 13 -11.84 1.45 7.93
N CYS A 14 -11.67 0.98 6.69
CA CYS A 14 -12.73 0.97 5.70
C CYS A 14 -12.63 -0.27 4.79
N GLU A 15 -13.49 -1.26 5.02
CA GLU A 15 -13.58 -2.45 4.16
C GLU A 15 -13.95 -2.11 2.71
N ALA A 16 -14.59 -0.96 2.48
CA ALA A 16 -14.99 -0.50 1.15
C ALA A 16 -13.83 0.09 0.32
N LEU A 17 -12.70 0.42 0.95
CA LEU A 17 -11.50 0.81 0.23
C LEU A 17 -10.80 -0.45 -0.29
N GLN A 18 -11.21 -0.89 -1.48
CA GLN A 18 -10.59 -2.01 -2.15
C GLN A 18 -9.10 -1.74 -2.33
N SER A 19 -8.27 -2.45 -1.57
CA SER A 19 -6.83 -2.46 -1.81
C SER A 19 -6.59 -3.15 -3.16
N ARG A 20 -5.89 -2.49 -4.07
CA ARG A 20 -5.43 -3.12 -5.30
C ARG A 20 -4.05 -3.72 -5.06
N GLN A 21 -3.92 -5.01 -5.38
CA GLN A 21 -2.64 -5.70 -5.34
C GLN A 21 -1.93 -5.56 -6.69
N TYR A 22 -0.66 -5.23 -6.62
CA TYR A 22 0.23 -5.13 -7.77
C TYR A 22 1.47 -5.99 -7.52
N GLN A 23 1.92 -6.68 -8.56
CA GLN A 23 3.22 -7.30 -8.53
C GLN A 23 4.24 -6.20 -8.86
N SER A 24 5.10 -5.89 -7.91
CA SER A 24 6.10 -4.84 -8.08
C SER A 24 7.47 -5.43 -8.41
N SER A 25 8.35 -4.59 -8.92
CA SER A 25 9.76 -4.94 -9.12
C SER A 25 10.49 -5.31 -7.83
N SER A 26 9.93 -5.01 -6.64
CA SER A 26 10.57 -5.24 -5.34
C SER A 26 10.38 -6.64 -4.75
N ARG A 27 10.02 -7.65 -5.57
CA ARG A 27 9.75 -9.06 -5.20
C ARG A 27 8.53 -9.29 -4.30
N ASP A 28 8.28 -8.40 -3.35
CA ASP A 28 7.10 -8.44 -2.48
C ASP A 28 5.86 -7.86 -3.20
N PRO A 29 4.68 -8.49 -3.09
CA PRO A 29 3.43 -7.90 -3.53
C PRO A 29 3.16 -6.57 -2.85
N VAL A 30 2.67 -5.59 -3.61
CA VAL A 30 2.35 -4.27 -3.11
C VAL A 30 0.85 -4.07 -3.15
N HIS A 31 0.28 -3.69 -2.01
CA HIS A 31 -1.11 -3.33 -1.85
C HIS A 31 -1.25 -1.82 -1.76
N VAL A 32 -2.17 -1.27 -2.53
CA VAL A 32 -2.39 0.18 -2.63
C VAL A 32 -3.82 0.49 -2.23
N VAL A 33 -3.97 1.35 -1.23
CA VAL A 33 -5.25 1.95 -0.82
C VAL A 33 -5.18 3.45 -1.05
N ARG A 34 -6.16 4.01 -1.76
CA ARG A 34 -6.25 5.45 -2.03
C ARG A 34 -7.32 6.09 -1.15
N PHE A 35 -7.01 7.26 -0.62
CA PHE A 35 -7.94 8.10 0.13
C PHE A 35 -8.47 9.22 -0.76
N GLY A 36 -9.59 9.83 -0.35
CA GLY A 36 -10.28 10.86 -1.14
C GLY A 36 -9.48 12.15 -1.35
N ASP A 37 -8.45 12.38 -0.54
CA ASP A 37 -7.53 13.52 -0.63
C ASP A 37 -6.35 13.27 -1.61
N GLY A 38 -6.34 12.11 -2.28
CA GLY A 38 -5.28 11.69 -3.19
C GLY A 38 -4.08 11.02 -2.50
N GLY A 39 -4.01 11.05 -1.17
CA GLY A 39 -3.06 10.26 -0.39
C GLY A 39 -3.48 8.80 -0.25
N GLY A 40 -2.80 8.06 0.63
CA GLY A 40 -3.14 6.66 0.84
C GLY A 40 -2.07 5.81 1.51
N LEU A 41 -2.37 4.52 1.60
CA LEU A 41 -1.44 3.51 2.09
C LEU A 41 -0.80 2.77 0.92
N ILE A 42 0.51 2.56 1.03
CA ILE A 42 1.25 1.58 0.22
C ILE A 42 1.77 0.54 1.21
N SER A 43 1.42 -0.72 0.99
CA SER A 43 1.75 -1.81 1.92
C SER A 43 2.46 -2.93 1.18
N TYR A 44 3.64 -3.32 1.65
CA TYR A 44 4.36 -4.47 1.12
C TYR A 44 3.97 -5.71 1.91
N GLN A 45 3.48 -6.75 1.23
CA GLN A 45 3.18 -8.03 1.86
C GLN A 45 4.44 -8.89 1.92
N LYS A 46 4.81 -9.29 3.13
CA LYS A 46 5.96 -10.14 3.41
C LYS A 46 5.60 -11.62 3.29
N PRO A 47 6.59 -12.52 3.08
CA PRO A 47 6.33 -13.94 2.89
C PRO A 47 5.54 -14.62 4.02
N ALA A 48 5.66 -14.14 5.26
CA ALA A 48 4.92 -14.68 6.42
C ALA A 48 3.50 -14.12 6.56
N GLY A 49 3.02 -13.31 5.60
CA GLY A 49 1.69 -12.70 5.62
C GLY A 49 1.62 -11.35 6.35
N GLU A 50 2.72 -10.90 6.92
CA GLU A 50 2.82 -9.59 7.57
C GLU A 50 2.94 -8.46 6.54
N PHE A 51 2.61 -7.24 6.95
CA PHE A 51 2.64 -6.06 6.11
C PHE A 51 3.58 -5.00 6.66
N LEU A 52 4.34 -4.38 5.75
CA LEU A 52 5.01 -3.12 6.02
C LEU A 52 4.21 -1.99 5.38
N HIS A 53 3.56 -1.17 6.20
CA HIS A 53 2.72 -0.07 5.73
C HIS A 53 3.51 1.23 5.63
N THR A 54 3.13 2.06 4.67
CA THR A 54 3.50 3.46 4.68
C THR A 54 2.29 4.31 4.35
N LEU A 55 1.97 5.25 5.24
CA LEU A 55 1.04 6.34 4.98
C LEU A 55 1.73 7.41 4.14
N ASN A 56 1.07 7.86 3.07
CA ASN A 56 1.62 8.82 2.13
C ASN A 56 0.64 9.96 1.90
N THR A 57 1.20 11.17 1.76
CA THR A 57 0.53 12.28 1.08
C THR A 57 0.35 11.96 -0.40
N ALA A 58 -0.50 12.71 -1.11
CA ALA A 58 -0.73 12.52 -2.54
C ALA A 58 0.57 12.56 -3.37
N SER A 59 1.44 13.53 -3.10
CA SER A 59 2.73 13.66 -3.79
C SER A 59 3.70 12.51 -3.46
N GLY A 60 3.73 12.07 -2.20
CA GLY A 60 4.52 10.93 -1.77
C GLY A 60 4.08 9.62 -2.42
N MET A 61 2.76 9.42 -2.51
CA MET A 61 2.16 8.26 -3.12
C MET A 61 2.47 8.19 -4.62
N HIS A 62 2.22 9.28 -5.36
CA HIS A 62 2.51 9.37 -6.80
C HIS A 62 3.98 9.05 -7.11
N ARG A 63 4.91 9.64 -6.35
CA ARG A 63 6.35 9.36 -6.51
C ARG A 63 6.69 7.88 -6.31
N LYS A 64 6.14 7.25 -5.27
CA LYS A 64 6.41 5.85 -4.95
C LYS A 64 5.80 4.89 -5.96
N LEU A 65 4.54 5.09 -6.35
CA LEU A 65 3.89 4.27 -7.36
C LEU A 65 4.64 4.33 -8.70
N ARG A 66 5.09 5.53 -9.12
CA ARG A 66 5.93 5.69 -10.31
C ARG A 66 7.24 4.90 -10.21
N ALA A 67 7.92 4.96 -9.06
CA ALA A 67 9.16 4.21 -8.84
C ALA A 67 8.94 2.68 -8.86
N LEU A 68 7.74 2.23 -8.50
CA LEU A 68 7.32 0.82 -8.53
C LEU A 68 6.76 0.38 -9.88
N GLY A 69 6.61 1.29 -10.85
CA GLY A 69 5.98 1.00 -12.14
C GLY A 69 4.46 0.76 -12.06
N ILE A 70 3.81 1.20 -10.97
CA ILE A 70 2.37 1.02 -10.74
C ILE A 70 1.61 2.20 -11.37
N PRO A 71 0.57 1.95 -12.18
CA PRO A 71 -0.24 3.01 -12.78
C PRO A 71 -0.84 3.94 -11.72
N THR A 72 -0.73 5.25 -11.97
CA THR A 72 -1.18 6.32 -11.06
C THR A 72 -2.46 6.99 -11.51
#